data_AF-A0A1B6GG50-F1
#
_entry.id   AF-A0A1B6GG50-F1
#
_cell.length_a   1.000
_cell.length_b   1.000
_cell.length_c   1.000
_cell.angle_alpha   90.00
_cell.angle_beta   90.00
_cell.angle_gamma   90.00
#
_symmetry.space_group_name_H-M   'P 1'
#
loop_
_entity.id
_entity.type
_entity.pdbx_description
1 polymer ?
#
loop_
_entity_poly.entity_id
_entity_poly.type
_entity_poly.pdbx_seq_one_letter_code
_entity_poly.pdbx_strand_id
1 'polypeptide(L)'
;AKKLNDILGHAFYSQCLCMDEYDMNDIEHESLFFVVASTFGNGDSPENGQSFAHSLFALKTENNEVVVKKQLNSSTLIRANSLRNQKQERRTFVTELSSNNNFNRRLGNVRFAVFALGSSAYPNYCAFGSYVDTLLEELGGERLLKLTTGDEMCGQQQAFIKWAPEVFRAACERFSLEDCGDVMDFAKSLQSAPVTASTVRLQDCAATDLKEALSKYHNRKVQQCTVASNRNLHSGDSPILTLGVELNTEEGVEYEPGDHVGVLACNRSELVEGVLQHL
;
A
#
# COMPACT_ATOMS: atom_id res chain seq x y z
N ALA A 1 -1.53 -3.10 -7.78
CA ALA A 1 -2.12 -4.41 -7.43
C ALA A 1 -3.05 -4.92 -8.53
N LYS A 2 -4.24 -4.32 -8.79
CA LYS A 2 -5.18 -4.80 -9.83
C LYS A 2 -4.54 -5.03 -11.22
N LYS A 3 -3.82 -4.05 -11.76
CA LYS A 3 -3.08 -4.22 -13.03
C LYS A 3 -2.07 -5.38 -13.02
N LEU A 4 -1.43 -5.64 -11.87
CA LEU A 4 -0.51 -6.78 -11.73
C LEU A 4 -1.29 -8.10 -11.71
N ASN A 5 -2.45 -8.13 -11.05
CA ASN A 5 -3.33 -9.29 -11.02
C ASN A 5 -3.87 -9.63 -12.41
N ASP A 6 -4.21 -8.63 -13.23
CA ASP A 6 -4.64 -8.86 -14.61
C ASP A 6 -3.53 -9.53 -15.43
N ILE A 7 -2.27 -9.11 -15.24
CA ILE A 7 -1.09 -9.72 -15.86
C ILE A 7 -0.87 -11.16 -15.38
N LEU A 8 -0.86 -11.36 -14.05
CA LEU A 8 -0.64 -12.68 -13.45
C LEU A 8 -1.74 -13.67 -13.84
N GLY A 9 -2.98 -13.19 -13.99
CA GLY A 9 -4.15 -13.97 -14.39
C GLY A 9 -4.03 -14.68 -15.74
N HIS A 10 -3.07 -14.28 -16.59
CA HIS A 10 -2.80 -14.97 -17.84
C HIS A 10 -2.14 -16.35 -17.67
N ALA A 11 -1.33 -16.54 -16.62
CA ALA A 11 -0.56 -17.77 -16.40
C ALA A 11 -0.83 -18.43 -15.03
N PHE A 12 -1.37 -17.67 -14.08
CA PHE A 12 -1.59 -18.09 -12.71
C PHE A 12 -3.05 -17.83 -12.32
N TYR A 13 -3.57 -18.66 -11.43
CA TYR A 13 -4.78 -18.31 -10.69
C TYR A 13 -4.40 -17.28 -9.61
N SER A 14 -4.58 -15.99 -9.90
CA SER A 14 -4.20 -14.89 -9.00
C SER A 14 -5.42 -14.19 -8.41
N GLN A 15 -5.30 -13.77 -7.16
CA GLN A 15 -6.28 -12.95 -6.46
C GLN A 15 -5.63 -11.65 -5.97
N CYS A 16 -6.39 -10.55 -5.99
CA CYS A 16 -5.95 -9.25 -5.51
C CYS A 16 -6.77 -8.86 -4.28
N LEU A 17 -6.18 -8.96 -3.10
CA LEU A 17 -6.81 -8.66 -1.83
C LEU A 17 -6.18 -7.42 -1.18
N CYS A 18 -6.95 -6.71 -0.35
CA CYS A 18 -6.37 -5.73 0.56
C CYS A 18 -5.66 -6.46 1.72
N MET A 19 -4.68 -5.81 2.35
CA MET A 19 -3.88 -6.43 3.42
C MET A 19 -4.69 -6.73 4.69
N ASP A 20 -5.76 -5.98 4.94
CA ASP A 20 -6.68 -6.16 6.06
C ASP A 20 -7.73 -7.25 5.81
N GLU A 21 -7.98 -7.58 4.55
CA GLU A 21 -8.89 -8.65 4.11
C GLU A 21 -8.17 -10.00 3.95
N TYR A 22 -6.83 -10.03 3.98
CA TYR A 22 -6.05 -11.24 3.80
C TYR A 22 -5.99 -12.09 5.07
N ASP A 23 -6.32 -13.38 4.96
CA ASP A 23 -6.17 -14.34 6.08
C ASP A 23 -4.71 -14.80 6.18
N MET A 24 -4.08 -14.47 7.31
CA MET A 24 -2.69 -14.81 7.59
C MET A 24 -2.44 -16.30 7.78
N ASN A 25 -3.48 -17.12 7.97
CA ASN A 25 -3.32 -18.57 8.04
C ASN A 25 -2.93 -19.18 6.68
N ASP A 26 -3.28 -18.51 5.58
CA ASP A 26 -3.03 -19.02 4.23
C ASP A 26 -1.59 -18.78 3.76
N ILE A 27 -0.87 -17.83 4.38
CA ILE A 27 0.45 -17.36 3.92
C ILE A 27 1.50 -18.46 3.81
N GLU A 28 1.45 -19.48 4.67
CA GLU A 28 2.39 -20.62 4.66
C GLU A 28 2.09 -21.60 3.52
N HIS A 29 0.88 -21.55 2.97
CA HIS A 29 0.39 -22.40 1.89
C HIS A 29 0.49 -21.74 0.51
N GLU A 30 0.79 -20.44 0.47
CA GLU A 30 0.98 -19.71 -0.78
C GLU A 30 2.21 -20.20 -1.53
N SER A 31 2.07 -20.38 -2.85
CA SER A 31 3.21 -20.64 -3.73
C SER A 31 3.83 -19.36 -4.27
N LEU A 32 2.99 -18.36 -4.57
CA LEU A 32 3.36 -17.06 -5.12
C LEU A 32 2.68 -15.95 -4.33
N PHE A 33 3.47 -15.01 -3.80
CA PHE A 33 2.97 -13.92 -2.97
C PHE A 33 3.55 -12.57 -3.40
N PHE A 34 2.71 -11.70 -3.96
CA PHE A 34 3.13 -10.38 -4.44
C PHE A 34 2.62 -9.28 -3.54
N VAL A 35 3.52 -8.42 -3.06
CA VAL A 35 3.16 -7.29 -2.20
C VAL A 35 3.32 -5.99 -2.98
N VAL A 36 2.25 -5.19 -3.03
CA VAL A 36 2.28 -3.81 -3.53
C VAL A 36 1.84 -2.90 -2.39
N ALA A 37 2.79 -2.18 -1.79
CA ALA A 37 2.54 -1.46 -0.54
C ALA A 37 3.11 -0.04 -0.56
N SER A 38 2.31 0.94 -0.15
CA SER A 38 2.76 2.31 0.10
C SER A 38 3.30 2.47 1.52
N THR A 39 3.98 3.57 1.79
CA THR A 39 4.43 3.96 3.13
C THR A 39 3.76 5.26 3.54
N PHE A 40 3.29 5.37 4.79
CA PHE A 40 2.57 6.54 5.31
C PHE A 40 3.29 7.18 6.49
N GLY A 41 2.92 8.42 6.82
CA GLY A 41 3.45 9.13 7.98
C GLY A 41 4.98 9.22 7.97
N ASN A 42 5.61 8.82 9.06
CA ASN A 42 7.07 8.86 9.20
C ASN A 42 7.71 7.49 8.92
N GLY A 43 7.30 6.83 7.84
CA GLY A 43 7.79 5.49 7.50
C GLY A 43 6.91 4.35 8.03
N ASP A 44 5.71 4.67 8.49
CA ASP A 44 4.77 3.73 9.09
C ASP A 44 3.96 2.98 8.00
N SER A 45 3.35 1.86 8.37
CA SER A 45 2.44 1.14 7.47
C SER A 45 1.16 1.95 7.21
N PRO A 46 0.54 1.78 6.03
CA PRO A 46 -0.81 2.30 5.79
C PRO A 46 -1.78 1.63 6.77
N GLU A 47 -2.90 2.30 7.07
CA GLU A 47 -3.91 1.84 8.04
C GLU A 47 -4.36 0.40 7.77
N ASN A 48 -4.69 0.07 6.52
CA ASN A 48 -5.07 -1.27 6.07
C ASN A 48 -3.92 -2.30 6.03
N GLY A 49 -2.68 -1.88 6.28
CA GLY A 49 -1.51 -2.76 6.34
C GLY A 49 -1.01 -3.04 7.76
N GLN A 50 -1.61 -2.41 8.79
CA GLN A 50 -1.13 -2.53 10.17
C GLN A 50 -1.31 -3.94 10.75
N SER A 51 -2.51 -4.53 10.60
CA SER A 51 -2.82 -5.89 11.08
C SER A 51 -1.93 -6.94 10.41
N PHE A 52 -1.74 -6.83 9.10
CA PHE A 52 -0.84 -7.67 8.32
C PHE A 52 0.60 -7.58 8.84
N ALA A 53 1.12 -6.37 9.03
CA ALA A 53 2.48 -6.15 9.54
C ALA A 53 2.69 -6.76 10.93
N HIS A 54 1.70 -6.60 11.81
CA HIS A 54 1.71 -7.19 13.16
C HIS A 54 1.74 -8.71 13.10
N SER A 55 0.90 -9.32 12.26
CA SER A 55 0.80 -10.77 12.13
C SER A 55 2.06 -11.37 11.51
N LEU A 56 2.63 -10.72 10.49
CA LEU A 56 3.89 -11.16 9.88
C LEU A 56 5.06 -11.09 10.88
N PHE A 57 5.09 -10.07 11.74
CA PHE A 57 6.06 -9.99 12.83
C PHE A 57 5.80 -11.03 13.94
N ALA A 58 4.54 -11.35 14.24
CA ALA A 58 4.18 -12.41 15.19
C ALA A 58 4.71 -13.77 14.72
N LEU A 59 4.55 -14.11 13.44
CA LEU A 59 5.10 -15.33 12.83
C LEU A 59 6.63 -15.44 13.01
N LYS A 60 7.34 -14.31 13.03
CA LYS A 60 8.78 -14.27 13.28
C LYS A 60 9.13 -14.49 14.76
N THR A 61 8.32 -13.98 15.67
CA THR A 61 8.61 -13.97 17.12
C THR A 61 8.18 -15.25 17.83
N GLU A 62 7.13 -15.93 17.37
CA GLU A 62 6.72 -17.25 17.88
C GLU A 62 7.82 -18.31 17.78
N ASN A 63 8.82 -18.12 16.91
CA ASN A 63 9.94 -19.05 16.75
C ASN A 63 11.12 -18.75 17.71
N ASN A 64 11.12 -17.61 18.41
CA ASN A 64 12.12 -17.26 19.41
C ASN A 64 11.51 -17.38 20.82
N GLU A 65 11.41 -18.59 21.36
CA GLU A 65 11.05 -18.80 22.77
C GLU A 65 12.15 -18.32 23.72
N VAL A 66 12.36 -16.99 23.83
CA VAL A 66 12.82 -16.29 25.04
C VAL A 66 12.28 -14.85 25.01
N VAL A 67 11.26 -14.61 25.84
CA VAL A 67 10.89 -13.38 26.57
C VAL A 67 11.32 -12.02 25.97
N VAL A 68 10.35 -11.24 25.45
CA VAL A 68 10.15 -9.84 25.86
C VAL A 68 8.65 -9.51 25.86
N LYS A 69 8.00 -9.61 27.02
CA LYS A 69 6.76 -8.87 27.30
C LYS A 69 7.10 -7.39 27.44
N LYS A 70 7.17 -6.68 26.31
CA LYS A 70 7.05 -5.22 26.27
C LYS A 70 6.34 -4.92 24.97
N GLN A 71 5.21 -4.22 25.05
CA GLN A 71 4.46 -3.72 23.90
C GLN A 71 5.39 -2.85 23.04
N LEU A 72 6.10 -3.46 22.08
CA LEU A 72 6.73 -2.73 20.99
C LEU A 72 5.69 -2.66 19.87
N ASN A 73 5.19 -1.46 19.64
CA ASN A 73 4.38 -1.11 18.49
C ASN A 73 5.18 -1.36 17.20
N SER A 74 4.53 -1.96 16.19
CA SER A 74 5.18 -2.27 14.90
C SER A 74 5.76 -1.04 14.21
N SER A 75 5.20 0.15 14.45
CA SER A 75 5.78 1.44 14.03
C SER A 75 7.23 1.64 14.50
N THR A 76 7.59 1.22 15.71
CA THR A 76 8.98 1.29 16.20
C THR A 76 9.89 0.26 15.53
N LEU A 77 9.35 -0.91 15.17
CA LEU A 77 10.11 -1.98 14.51
C LEU A 77 10.33 -1.70 13.02
N ILE A 78 9.35 -1.10 12.35
CA ILE A 78 9.48 -0.59 10.98
C ILE A 78 10.57 0.51 10.96
N ARG A 79 10.56 1.42 11.94
CA ARG A 79 11.61 2.44 12.12
C ARG A 79 12.99 1.84 12.40
N ALA A 80 13.08 0.80 13.23
CA ALA A 80 14.35 0.13 13.53
C ALA A 80 14.97 -0.55 12.29
N ASN A 81 14.14 -1.10 11.40
CA ASN A 81 14.62 -1.67 10.13
C ASN A 81 14.99 -0.60 9.08
N SER A 82 14.38 0.59 9.13
CA SER A 82 14.72 1.75 8.27
C SER A 82 16.12 2.33 8.58
N LEU A 83 16.57 2.24 9.84
CA LEU A 83 17.85 2.82 10.30
C LEU A 83 19.10 1.99 9.96
N ARG A 84 19.03 1.00 9.05
CA ARG A 84 20.17 0.13 8.67
C ARG A 84 21.33 0.84 7.94
N ASN A 85 21.27 2.17 7.73
CA ASN A 85 22.26 2.97 7.01
C ASN A 85 23.02 4.01 7.85
N GLN A 86 23.42 3.67 9.08
CA GLN A 86 24.54 4.39 9.73
C GLN A 86 25.65 3.43 10.18
N LYS A 87 26.79 3.51 9.49
CA LYS A 87 28.07 2.94 9.92
C LYS A 87 28.52 3.62 11.21
N GLN A 88 28.24 3.02 12.37
CA GLN A 88 29.11 2.94 13.55
C GLN A 88 28.26 2.57 14.77
N GLU A 89 28.27 1.27 15.10
CA GLU A 89 28.30 0.69 16.46
C GLU A 89 28.11 -0.83 16.33
N ARG A 90 29.02 -1.44 15.58
CA ARG A 90 29.15 -2.90 15.43
C ARG A 90 30.29 -3.37 16.33
N ARG A 91 30.00 -3.61 17.61
CA ARG A 91 30.78 -4.38 18.61
C ARG A 91 30.05 -4.10 19.93
N THR A 92 29.02 -4.85 20.32
CA THR A 92 29.24 -6.05 21.16
C THR A 92 28.01 -6.96 21.31
N PHE A 93 26.94 -6.86 20.51
CA PHE A 93 25.73 -7.69 20.72
C PHE A 93 25.32 -8.63 19.57
N VAL A 94 26.01 -8.59 18.42
CA VAL A 94 25.56 -9.26 17.18
C VAL A 94 26.45 -10.45 16.79
N THR A 95 27.40 -10.85 17.64
CA THR A 95 28.35 -11.94 17.31
C THR A 95 27.87 -13.33 17.74
N GLU A 96 26.78 -13.43 18.53
CA GLU A 96 26.28 -14.75 19.00
C GLU A 96 25.08 -15.33 18.22
N LEU A 97 24.50 -14.62 17.25
CA LEU A 97 23.36 -15.14 16.47
C LEU A 97 23.74 -15.77 15.11
N SER A 98 25.02 -15.81 14.75
CA SER A 98 25.46 -16.27 13.42
C SER A 98 25.83 -17.76 13.33
N SER A 99 25.43 -18.59 14.30
CA SER A 99 25.81 -20.02 14.30
C SER A 99 24.67 -21.05 14.34
N ASN A 100 23.39 -20.65 14.32
CA ASN A 100 22.26 -21.59 14.22
C ASN A 100 21.39 -21.33 12.98
N ASN A 101 21.91 -21.74 11.82
CA ASN A 101 21.37 -21.44 10.50
C ASN A 101 20.24 -22.40 10.01
N ASN A 102 19.35 -22.91 10.88
CA ASN A 102 18.46 -24.01 10.47
C ASN A 102 16.98 -24.03 10.95
N PHE A 103 16.37 -22.95 11.47
CA PHE A 103 14.99 -23.06 12.01
C PHE A 103 13.92 -22.05 11.57
N ASN A 104 14.16 -21.12 10.64
CA ASN A 104 13.11 -20.20 10.18
C ASN A 104 12.76 -20.38 8.71
N ARG A 105 11.95 -21.41 8.40
CA ARG A 105 11.44 -21.68 7.04
C ARG A 105 9.92 -21.91 7.01
N ARG A 106 9.13 -21.19 7.82
CA ARG A 106 7.66 -21.26 7.74
C ARG A 106 7.18 -20.90 6.34
N LEU A 107 7.81 -19.90 5.72
CA LEU A 107 7.52 -19.49 4.35
C LEU A 107 8.44 -20.15 3.30
N GLY A 108 9.03 -21.31 3.61
CA GLY A 108 10.01 -21.97 2.73
C GLY A 108 9.51 -22.29 1.31
N ASN A 109 8.19 -22.50 1.19
CA ASN A 109 7.51 -22.78 -0.08
C ASN A 109 7.06 -21.51 -0.80
N VAL A 110 7.09 -20.36 -0.14
CA VAL A 110 6.58 -19.09 -0.68
C VAL A 110 7.63 -18.45 -1.57
N ARG A 111 7.22 -18.05 -2.77
CA ARG A 111 7.99 -17.21 -3.68
C ARG A 111 7.38 -15.82 -3.72
N PHE A 112 8.17 -14.79 -3.41
CA PHE A 112 7.61 -13.46 -3.24
C PHE A 112 8.36 -12.37 -4.00
N ALA A 113 7.67 -11.27 -4.27
CA ALA A 113 8.28 -10.03 -4.71
C ALA A 113 7.49 -8.83 -4.19
N VAL A 114 8.21 -7.74 -3.90
CA VAL A 114 7.63 -6.53 -3.32
C VAL A 114 7.88 -5.34 -4.23
N PHE A 115 6.80 -4.61 -4.54
CA PHE A 115 6.84 -3.27 -5.13
C PHE A 115 6.41 -2.24 -4.09
N ALA A 116 7.36 -1.44 -3.62
CA ALA A 116 7.12 -0.44 -2.58
C ALA A 116 6.86 0.94 -3.19
N LEU A 117 5.76 1.58 -2.81
CA LEU A 117 5.47 2.96 -3.18
C LEU A 117 5.90 3.89 -2.05
N GLY A 118 6.47 5.03 -2.42
CA GLY A 118 6.84 6.08 -1.49
C GLY A 118 7.20 7.36 -2.22
N SER A 119 7.68 8.34 -1.48
CA SER A 119 8.15 9.61 -2.02
C SER A 119 9.52 9.93 -1.44
N SER A 120 10.49 10.24 -2.31
CA SER A 120 11.84 10.64 -1.91
C SER A 120 11.89 11.98 -1.15
N ALA A 121 10.76 12.70 -1.10
CA ALA A 121 10.60 13.87 -0.25
C ALA A 121 10.59 13.52 1.26
N TYR A 122 10.39 12.25 1.62
CA TYR A 122 10.33 11.80 3.01
C TYR A 122 11.58 11.01 3.41
N PRO A 123 12.09 11.15 4.66
CA PRO A 123 13.31 10.48 5.10
C PRO A 123 13.22 8.94 5.05
N ASN A 124 12.07 8.38 5.44
CA ASN A 124 11.84 6.94 5.50
C ASN A 124 11.22 6.44 4.20
N TYR A 125 11.95 6.63 3.09
CA TYR A 125 11.50 6.27 1.75
C TYR A 125 11.21 4.76 1.63
N CYS A 126 9.98 4.41 1.25
CA CYS A 126 9.52 3.04 1.05
C CYS A 126 9.73 2.11 2.27
N ALA A 127 9.74 2.65 3.48
CA ALA A 127 10.10 1.91 4.69
C ALA A 127 9.19 0.71 4.96
N PHE A 128 7.87 0.85 4.76
CA PHE A 128 6.95 -0.26 5.00
C PHE A 128 7.14 -1.41 4.00
N GLY A 129 7.26 -1.11 2.71
CA GLY A 129 7.53 -2.14 1.71
C GLY A 129 8.88 -2.83 1.94
N SER A 130 9.91 -2.07 2.33
CA SER A 130 11.22 -2.61 2.69
C SER A 130 11.16 -3.52 3.93
N TYR A 131 10.33 -3.15 4.91
CA TYR A 131 10.08 -3.94 6.11
C TYR A 131 9.42 -5.28 5.77
N VAL A 132 8.36 -5.27 4.96
CA VAL A 132 7.68 -6.51 4.54
C VAL A 132 8.60 -7.41 3.73
N ASP A 133 9.36 -6.86 2.77
CA ASP A 133 10.34 -7.62 1.97
C ASP A 133 11.39 -8.32 2.85
N THR A 134 11.89 -7.62 3.87
CA THR A 134 12.87 -8.17 4.82
C THR A 134 12.25 -9.29 5.66
N LEU A 135 11.03 -9.08 6.18
CA LEU A 135 10.37 -10.09 7.02
C LEU A 135 10.04 -11.37 6.24
N LEU A 136 9.57 -11.25 5.00
CA LEU A 136 9.27 -12.42 4.16
C LEU A 136 10.53 -13.27 3.90
N GLU A 137 11.68 -12.61 3.66
CA GLU A 137 12.97 -13.29 3.52
C GLU A 137 13.43 -13.94 4.83
N GLU A 138 13.33 -13.22 5.96
CA GLU A 138 13.73 -13.74 7.28
C GLU A 138 12.86 -14.91 7.76
N LEU A 139 11.62 -15.03 7.27
CA LEU A 139 10.71 -16.16 7.51
C LEU A 139 10.95 -17.35 6.55
N GLY A 140 11.89 -17.22 5.63
CA GLY A 140 12.35 -18.26 4.71
C GLY A 140 11.74 -18.23 3.31
N GLY A 141 11.00 -17.18 2.97
CA GLY A 141 10.53 -16.95 1.60
C GLY A 141 11.68 -16.74 0.62
N GLU A 142 11.55 -17.23 -0.61
CA GLU A 142 12.52 -16.99 -1.68
C GLU A 142 12.04 -15.81 -2.52
N ARG A 143 12.89 -14.77 -2.60
CA ARG A 143 12.62 -13.56 -3.36
C ARG A 143 12.81 -13.80 -4.86
N LEU A 144 11.77 -13.57 -5.67
CA LEU A 144 11.81 -13.68 -7.14
C LEU A 144 12.59 -12.54 -7.79
N LEU A 145 12.34 -11.32 -7.35
CA LEU A 145 13.03 -10.12 -7.80
C LEU A 145 13.37 -9.23 -6.61
N LYS A 146 14.51 -8.53 -6.71
CA LYS A 146 14.88 -7.52 -5.73
C LYS A 146 13.73 -6.52 -5.53
N LEU A 147 13.50 -6.13 -4.27
CA LEU A 147 12.62 -5.03 -3.91
C LEU A 147 12.78 -3.87 -4.89
N THR A 148 11.68 -3.47 -5.51
CA THR A 148 11.63 -2.32 -6.42
C THR A 148 10.78 -1.22 -5.80
N THR A 149 11.24 0.02 -5.93
CA THR A 149 10.59 1.19 -5.34
C THR A 149 10.03 2.10 -6.43
N GLY A 150 8.80 2.59 -6.27
CA GLY A 150 8.19 3.61 -7.11
C GLY A 150 8.13 4.95 -6.40
N ASP A 151 8.94 5.92 -6.86
CA ASP A 151 9.00 7.28 -6.30
C ASP A 151 7.91 8.17 -6.89
N GLU A 152 6.98 8.65 -6.05
CA GLU A 152 5.94 9.60 -6.41
C GLU A 152 6.51 10.87 -7.06
N MET A 153 7.69 11.32 -6.62
CA MET A 153 8.35 12.51 -7.15
C MET A 153 9.01 12.26 -8.50
N CYS A 154 9.34 11.01 -8.84
CA CYS A 154 10.13 10.66 -10.00
C CYS A 154 9.81 9.25 -10.54
N GLY A 155 8.88 9.20 -11.49
CA GLY A 155 8.71 8.01 -12.34
C GLY A 155 8.08 6.78 -11.66
N GLN A 156 7.24 6.96 -10.63
CA GLN A 156 6.51 5.88 -9.96
C GLN A 156 5.86 4.89 -10.95
N GLN A 157 5.06 5.42 -11.90
CA GLN A 157 4.35 4.60 -12.88
C GLN A 157 5.31 3.91 -13.85
N GLN A 158 6.41 4.56 -14.23
CA GLN A 158 7.42 3.99 -15.12
C GLN A 158 8.16 2.82 -14.46
N ALA A 159 8.50 2.97 -13.17
CA ALA A 159 9.10 1.89 -12.38
C ALA A 159 8.16 0.68 -12.29
N PHE A 160 6.87 0.91 -12.08
CA PHE A 160 5.87 -0.17 -12.05
C PHE A 160 5.70 -0.86 -13.40
N ILE A 161 5.58 -0.10 -14.50
CA ILE A 161 5.45 -0.66 -15.86
C ILE A 161 6.67 -1.50 -16.24
N LYS A 162 7.87 -1.15 -15.76
CA LYS A 162 9.07 -1.95 -15.95
C LYS A 162 9.08 -3.20 -15.08
N TRP A 163 8.74 -3.06 -13.81
CA TRP A 163 8.83 -4.15 -12.82
C TRP A 163 7.77 -5.25 -13.04
N ALA A 164 6.54 -4.89 -13.40
CA ALA A 164 5.44 -5.86 -13.46
C ALA A 164 5.66 -6.98 -14.53
N PRO A 165 6.13 -6.69 -15.75
CA PRO A 165 6.46 -7.75 -16.71
C PRO A 165 7.71 -8.55 -16.32
N GLU A 166 8.71 -7.90 -15.70
CA GLU A 166 9.91 -8.58 -15.22
C GLU A 166 9.57 -9.61 -14.14
N VAL A 167 8.70 -9.25 -13.18
CA VAL A 167 8.33 -10.15 -12.09
C VAL A 167 7.44 -11.30 -12.57
N PHE A 168 6.55 -11.03 -13.52
CA PHE A 168 5.74 -12.05 -14.18
C PHE A 168 6.63 -13.08 -14.89
N ARG A 169 7.62 -12.62 -15.67
CA ARG A 169 8.57 -13.51 -16.34
C ARG A 169 9.37 -14.35 -15.34
N ALA A 170 9.87 -13.74 -14.27
CA ALA A 170 10.59 -14.45 -13.22
C ALA A 170 9.72 -15.53 -12.55
N ALA A 171 8.43 -15.26 -12.33
CA ALA A 171 7.48 -16.24 -11.83
C ALA A 171 7.26 -17.39 -12.83
N CYS A 172 7.00 -17.09 -14.11
CA CYS A 172 6.84 -18.12 -15.14
C CYS A 172 8.07 -19.03 -15.27
N GLU A 173 9.27 -18.46 -15.30
CA GLU A 173 10.53 -19.21 -15.34
C GLU A 173 10.68 -20.13 -14.12
N ARG A 174 10.34 -19.62 -12.93
CA ARG A 174 10.47 -20.36 -11.67
C ARG A 174 9.53 -21.56 -11.57
N PHE A 175 8.36 -21.47 -12.20
CA PHE A 175 7.34 -22.53 -12.25
C PHE A 175 7.36 -23.32 -13.57
N SER A 176 8.36 -23.08 -14.42
CA SER A 176 8.57 -23.78 -15.71
C SER A 176 7.32 -23.75 -16.60
N LEU A 177 6.63 -22.62 -16.63
CA LEU A 177 5.51 -22.40 -17.53
C LEU A 177 6.06 -22.05 -18.92
N GLU A 178 5.91 -22.99 -19.86
CA GLU A 178 6.23 -22.75 -21.27
C GLU A 178 5.15 -21.85 -21.90
N ASP A 179 5.58 -20.86 -22.69
CA ASP A 179 4.71 -19.98 -23.49
C ASP A 179 3.87 -18.93 -22.73
N CYS A 180 4.46 -18.27 -21.72
CA CYS A 180 3.81 -17.15 -21.02
C CYS A 180 3.58 -15.88 -21.88
N GLY A 181 3.73 -15.88 -23.21
CA GLY A 181 3.52 -14.71 -24.06
C GLY A 181 4.66 -13.67 -24.06
N ASP A 182 4.65 -12.75 -25.03
CA ASP A 182 5.69 -11.72 -25.18
C ASP A 182 5.50 -10.55 -24.19
N VAL A 183 6.60 -10.11 -23.57
CA VAL A 183 6.66 -8.98 -22.62
C VAL A 183 6.02 -7.72 -23.18
N MET A 184 6.10 -7.53 -24.50
CA MET A 184 5.46 -6.42 -25.22
C MET A 184 3.92 -6.42 -25.15
N ASP A 185 3.29 -7.59 -25.16
CA ASP A 185 1.84 -7.69 -25.07
C ASP A 185 1.35 -7.45 -23.63
N PHE A 186 2.13 -7.83 -22.62
CA PHE A 186 1.87 -7.46 -21.22
C PHE A 186 1.99 -5.96 -20.97
N ALA A 187 2.97 -5.30 -21.57
CA ALA A 187 3.11 -3.85 -21.48
C ALA A 187 1.90 -3.11 -22.07
N LYS A 188 1.26 -3.67 -23.11
CA LYS A 188 -0.02 -3.15 -23.63
C LYS A 188 -1.17 -3.42 -22.64
N SER A 189 -1.23 -4.58 -22.00
CA SER A 189 -2.24 -4.89 -20.98
C SER A 189 -2.16 -4.00 -19.72
N LEU A 190 -0.99 -3.40 -19.44
CA LEU A 190 -0.83 -2.40 -18.37
C LEU A 190 -1.51 -1.05 -18.69
N GLN A 191 -1.85 -0.83 -19.96
CA GLN A 191 -2.66 0.32 -20.38
C GLN A 191 -4.13 0.02 -20.09
N SER A 192 -4.87 1.00 -19.59
CA SER A 192 -6.29 0.83 -19.30
C SER A 192 -7.03 0.46 -20.58
N ALA A 193 -7.68 -0.71 -20.60
CA ALA A 193 -8.57 -1.08 -21.68
C ALA A 193 -9.64 0.01 -21.84
N PRO A 194 -9.94 0.46 -23.07
CA PRO A 194 -10.95 1.49 -23.28
C PRO A 194 -12.31 0.95 -22.84
N VAL A 195 -12.99 1.72 -21.98
CA VAL A 195 -14.37 1.44 -21.61
C VAL A 195 -15.24 1.73 -22.83
N THR A 196 -15.95 0.71 -23.32
CA THR A 196 -16.81 0.78 -24.51
C THR A 196 -18.27 0.61 -24.12
N ALA A 197 -19.19 1.09 -24.97
CA ALA A 197 -20.63 0.85 -24.79
C ALA A 197 -21.02 -0.64 -24.78
N SER A 198 -20.15 -1.52 -25.30
CA SER A 198 -20.33 -2.97 -25.24
C SER A 198 -19.93 -3.59 -23.89
N THR A 199 -19.03 -2.95 -23.14
CA THR A 199 -18.53 -3.44 -21.85
C THR A 199 -19.21 -2.81 -20.65
N VAL A 200 -19.77 -1.61 -20.81
CA VAL A 200 -20.49 -0.88 -19.75
C VAL A 200 -21.84 -0.39 -20.26
N ARG A 201 -22.91 -0.68 -19.51
CA ARG A 201 -24.25 -0.14 -19.74
C ARG A 201 -24.62 0.77 -18.58
N LEU A 202 -24.97 2.01 -18.89
CA LEU A 202 -25.55 2.93 -17.92
C LEU A 202 -27.06 2.68 -17.86
N GLN A 203 -27.58 2.52 -16.65
CA GLN A 203 -29.01 2.34 -16.40
C GLN A 203 -29.49 3.41 -15.46
N ASP A 204 -30.66 3.95 -15.74
CA ASP A 204 -31.31 4.92 -14.85
C ASP A 204 -31.57 4.29 -13.48
N CYS A 205 -31.17 5.00 -12.44
CA CYS A 205 -31.30 4.60 -11.05
C CYS A 205 -31.77 5.80 -10.22
N ALA A 206 -32.49 5.54 -9.13
CA ALA A 206 -32.86 6.59 -8.20
C ALA A 206 -31.61 7.19 -7.54
N ALA A 207 -31.59 8.52 -7.40
CA ALA A 207 -30.51 9.20 -6.70
C ALA A 207 -30.47 8.73 -5.24
N THR A 208 -29.31 8.24 -4.80
CA THR A 208 -29.06 7.90 -3.40
C THR A 208 -28.60 9.15 -2.66
N ASP A 209 -28.86 9.22 -1.35
CA ASP A 209 -28.31 10.28 -0.51
C ASP A 209 -26.77 10.29 -0.57
N LEU A 210 -26.17 11.49 -0.61
CA LEU A 210 -24.73 11.64 -0.81
C LEU A 210 -23.93 11.10 0.39
N LYS A 211 -24.41 11.31 1.62
CA LYS A 211 -23.73 10.82 2.84
C LYS A 211 -23.73 9.29 2.86
N GLU A 212 -24.86 8.67 2.54
CA GLU A 212 -24.98 7.20 2.46
C GLU A 212 -24.12 6.61 1.34
N ALA A 213 -24.17 7.22 0.15
CA ALA A 213 -23.39 6.76 -1.01
C ALA A 213 -21.89 6.84 -0.75
N LEU A 214 -21.39 7.95 -0.19
CA LEU A 214 -19.98 8.12 0.16
C LEU A 214 -19.57 7.18 1.29
N SER A 215 -20.42 7.00 2.30
CA SER A 215 -20.13 6.07 3.40
C SER A 215 -19.96 4.64 2.91
N LYS A 216 -20.87 4.20 2.02
CA LYS A 216 -20.81 2.89 1.39
C LYS A 216 -19.59 2.73 0.48
N TYR A 217 -19.29 3.74 -0.34
CA TYR A 217 -18.20 3.68 -1.31
C TYR A 217 -16.82 3.64 -0.64
N HIS A 218 -16.62 4.46 0.39
CA HIS A 218 -15.35 4.50 1.13
C HIS A 218 -15.26 3.48 2.27
N ASN A 219 -16.34 2.73 2.53
CA ASN A 219 -16.48 1.83 3.68
C ASN A 219 -16.10 2.52 5.01
N ARG A 220 -16.54 3.77 5.19
CA ARG A 220 -16.26 4.60 6.38
C ARG A 220 -17.51 5.38 6.76
N LYS A 221 -17.69 5.68 8.05
CA LYS A 221 -18.77 6.58 8.48
C LYS A 221 -18.46 8.00 7.97
N VAL A 222 -19.26 8.50 7.03
CA VAL A 222 -19.18 9.90 6.57
C VAL A 222 -20.20 10.73 7.32
N GLN A 223 -19.80 11.92 7.74
CA GLN A 223 -20.67 12.87 8.40
C GLN A 223 -20.79 14.14 7.55
N GLN A 224 -22.02 14.64 7.42
CA GLN A 224 -22.29 15.92 6.80
C GLN A 224 -22.15 17.01 7.86
N CYS A 225 -21.38 18.04 7.53
CA CYS A 225 -21.12 19.18 8.40
C CYS A 225 -21.47 20.48 7.65
N THR A 226 -21.89 21.50 8.37
CA THR A 226 -22.11 22.84 7.79
C THR A 226 -20.93 23.74 8.13
N VAL A 227 -20.55 24.63 7.19
CA VAL A 227 -19.47 25.58 7.45
C VAL A 227 -20.03 26.73 8.29
N ALA A 228 -19.56 26.84 9.53
CA ALA A 228 -19.93 27.90 10.46
C ALA A 228 -19.20 29.21 10.16
N SER A 229 -17.92 29.11 9.84
CA SER A 229 -17.05 30.26 9.54
C SER A 229 -16.03 29.88 8.48
N ASN A 230 -15.74 30.81 7.58
CA ASN A 230 -14.68 30.69 6.58
C ASN A 230 -14.02 32.06 6.42
N ARG A 231 -12.79 32.20 6.93
CA ARG A 231 -12.08 33.50 6.95
C ARG A 231 -10.65 33.36 6.49
N ASN A 232 -10.14 34.37 5.76
CA ASN A 232 -8.72 34.46 5.48
C ASN A 232 -7.95 34.75 6.79
N LEU A 233 -6.88 33.99 7.02
CA LEU A 233 -6.01 34.15 8.18
C LEU A 233 -4.92 35.20 7.96
N HIS A 234 -4.69 35.60 6.71
CA HIS A 234 -3.76 36.69 6.39
C HIS A 234 -4.45 38.05 6.46
N SER A 235 -3.71 39.04 6.95
CA SER A 235 -4.11 40.44 6.87
C SER A 235 -3.56 41.08 5.58
N GLY A 236 -4.42 41.75 4.81
CA GLY A 236 -4.00 42.51 3.62
C GLY A 236 -3.96 41.69 2.32
N ASP A 237 -3.25 42.22 1.32
CA ASP A 237 -3.24 41.75 -0.08
C ASP A 237 -2.15 40.68 -0.32
N SER A 238 -2.11 39.66 0.56
CA SER A 238 -1.18 38.54 0.40
C SER A 238 -1.50 37.75 -0.87
N PRO A 239 -0.49 37.38 -1.70
CA PRO A 239 -0.71 36.52 -2.86
C PRO A 239 -1.05 35.07 -2.45
N ILE A 240 -0.87 34.72 -1.17
CA ILE A 240 -1.20 33.41 -0.60
C ILE A 240 -2.47 33.54 0.22
N LEU A 241 -3.43 32.67 -0.07
CA LEU A 241 -4.68 32.53 0.68
C LEU A 241 -4.56 31.37 1.67
N THR A 242 -4.82 31.61 2.95
CA THR A 242 -4.91 30.57 3.98
C THR A 242 -6.22 30.76 4.72
N LEU A 243 -7.09 29.75 4.68
CA LEU A 243 -8.44 29.84 5.24
C LEU A 243 -8.50 29.17 6.60
N GLY A 244 -9.09 29.87 7.57
CA GLY A 244 -9.60 29.29 8.81
C GLY A 244 -11.04 28.89 8.58
N VAL A 245 -11.33 27.59 8.71
CA VAL A 245 -12.65 27.02 8.50
C VAL A 245 -13.14 26.41 9.81
N GLU A 246 -14.33 26.82 10.24
CA GLU A 246 -15.03 26.24 11.39
C GLU A 246 -16.22 25.45 10.87
N LEU A 247 -16.37 24.20 11.34
CA LEU A 247 -17.41 23.28 10.91
C LEU A 247 -18.35 23.00 12.08
N ASN A 248 -19.65 23.20 11.86
CA ASN A 248 -20.70 22.76 12.76
C ASN A 248 -21.07 21.31 12.43
N THR A 249 -21.07 20.47 13.46
CA THR A 249 -21.40 19.05 13.40
C THR A 249 -22.78 18.85 14.04
N GLU A 250 -23.71 18.21 13.31
CA GLU A 250 -25.07 17.95 13.83
C GLU A 250 -25.07 16.77 14.82
N GLU A 251 -24.34 15.71 14.49
CA GLU A 251 -23.97 14.64 15.43
C GLU A 251 -22.63 15.04 16.07
N GLY A 252 -22.54 15.13 17.41
CA GLY A 252 -21.25 15.48 18.04
C GLY A 252 -20.12 14.56 17.57
N VAL A 253 -18.98 15.15 17.19
CA VAL A 253 -17.78 14.40 16.77
C VAL A 253 -16.80 14.42 17.93
N GLU A 254 -16.43 13.23 18.40
CA GLU A 254 -15.35 13.07 19.36
C GLU A 254 -13.99 13.19 18.64
N TYR A 255 -13.11 14.04 19.15
CA TYR A 255 -11.75 14.20 18.66
C TYR A 255 -10.84 14.69 19.78
N GLU A 256 -9.56 14.38 19.67
CA GLU A 256 -8.50 14.88 20.54
C GLU A 256 -7.61 15.90 19.79
N PRO A 257 -6.99 16.87 20.50
CA PRO A 257 -6.03 17.77 19.87
C PRO A 257 -4.86 17.01 19.24
N GLY A 258 -4.75 17.09 17.91
CA GLY A 258 -3.76 16.37 17.12
C GLY A 258 -4.37 15.44 16.07
N ASP A 259 -5.66 15.10 16.23
CA ASP A 259 -6.40 14.31 15.26
C ASP A 259 -6.57 15.04 13.92
N HIS A 260 -6.85 14.25 12.88
CA HIS A 260 -7.03 14.73 11.52
C HIS A 260 -8.50 14.66 11.09
N VAL A 261 -8.94 15.66 10.32
CA VAL A 261 -10.24 15.64 9.64
C VAL A 261 -10.08 15.27 8.18
N GLY A 262 -10.71 14.17 7.75
CA GLY A 262 -10.78 13.79 6.35
C GLY A 262 -11.92 14.52 5.64
N VAL A 263 -11.61 15.32 4.61
CA VAL A 263 -12.60 16.10 3.85
C VAL A 263 -12.76 15.52 2.45
N LEU A 264 -13.98 15.15 2.08
CA LEU A 264 -14.32 14.70 0.73
C LEU A 264 -14.68 15.92 -0.13
N ALA A 265 -13.77 16.32 -1.02
CA ALA A 265 -13.93 17.50 -1.86
C ALA A 265 -14.71 17.19 -3.16
N CYS A 266 -15.44 18.18 -3.66
CA CYS A 266 -16.05 18.14 -4.98
C CYS A 266 -15.19 18.90 -6.01
N ASN A 267 -15.09 18.35 -7.22
CA ASN A 267 -14.48 19.07 -8.34
C ASN A 267 -15.31 20.30 -8.70
N ARG A 268 -14.66 21.34 -9.22
CA ARG A 268 -15.34 22.53 -9.73
C ARG A 268 -16.25 22.16 -10.92
N SER A 269 -17.47 22.69 -10.95
CA SER A 269 -18.46 22.38 -11.99
C SER A 269 -17.93 22.63 -13.40
N GLU A 270 -17.18 23.71 -13.60
CA GLU A 270 -16.55 24.06 -14.89
C GLU A 270 -15.64 22.93 -15.42
N LEU A 271 -14.89 22.27 -14.54
CA LEU A 271 -14.02 21.15 -14.93
C LEU A 271 -14.83 19.89 -15.25
N VAL A 272 -15.89 19.64 -14.48
CA VAL A 272 -16.78 18.50 -14.71
C VAL A 272 -17.50 18.65 -16.04
N GLU A 273 -18.11 19.81 -16.29
CA GLU A 273 -18.76 20.15 -17.56
C GLU A 273 -17.78 20.10 -18.72
N GLY A 274 -16.55 20.60 -18.53
CA GLY A 274 -15.49 20.51 -19.53
C GLY A 274 -15.17 19.06 -19.91
N VAL A 275 -15.07 18.14 -18.94
CA VAL A 275 -14.87 16.72 -19.25
C VAL A 275 -16.09 16.13 -19.94
N LEU A 276 -17.32 16.43 -19.47
CA LEU A 276 -18.55 15.91 -20.07
C LEU A 276 -18.72 16.32 -21.54
N GLN A 277 -18.21 17.48 -21.95
CA GLN A 277 -18.22 17.92 -23.35
C GLN A 277 -17.23 17.16 -24.25
N HIS A 278 -16.25 16.47 -23.66
CA HIS A 278 -15.22 15.70 -24.38
C HIS A 278 -15.42 14.17 -24.26
N LEU A 279 -16.53 13.73 -23.67
CA LEU A 279 -16.96 12.32 -23.66
C LEU A 279 -17.80 12.01 -24.91
#